data_AF-A0A3C1E1S5-F1
#
_entry.id   AF-A0A3C1E1S5-F1
#
_cell.length_a   1.000
_cell.length_b   1.000
_cell.length_c   1.000
_cell.angle_alpha   90.00
_cell.angle_beta   90.00
_cell.angle_gamma   90.00
#
_symmetry.space_group_name_H-M   'P 1'
#
loop_
_entity.id
_entity.type
_entity.pdbx_description
1 polymer ?
#
loop_
_entity_poly.entity_id
_entity_poly.type
_entity_poly.pdbx_seq_one_letter_code
_entity_poly.pdbx_strand_id
1 'polypeptide(L)' 'PPLTTVRQDFGELGRDIMTTLMEILRDESSGDTPHTVPKLVVRESTARFERR' A
#
# COMPACT_ATOMS: atom_id res chain seq x y z
N PRO A 1 5.28 -15.61 -17.85
CA PRO A 1 3.97 -15.45 -17.16
C PRO A 1 3.91 -14.06 -16.49
N PRO A 2 2.74 -13.43 -16.39
CA PRO A 2 2.57 -12.21 -15.60
C PRO A 2 3.03 -12.39 -14.15
N LEU A 3 3.69 -11.36 -13.60
CA LEU A 3 4.38 -11.43 -12.32
C LEU A 3 3.43 -11.34 -11.11
N THR A 4 3.49 -12.32 -10.21
CA THR A 4 2.96 -12.23 -8.84
C THR A 4 3.77 -11.22 -8.06
N THR A 5 3.09 -10.26 -7.43
CA THR A 5 3.76 -9.15 -6.74
C THR A 5 2.94 -8.64 -5.56
N VAL A 6 3.58 -7.87 -4.69
CA VAL A 6 2.90 -7.08 -3.65
C VAL A 6 2.54 -5.73 -4.24
N ARG A 7 1.24 -5.43 -4.33
CA ARG A 7 0.75 -4.13 -4.76
C ARG A 7 0.69 -3.18 -3.57
N GLN A 8 1.41 -2.08 -3.69
CA GLN A 8 1.29 -0.90 -2.83
C GLN A 8 0.32 0.08 -3.49
N ASP A 9 -0.63 0.63 -2.73
CA ASP A 9 -1.51 1.67 -3.24
C ASP A 9 -0.82 3.04 -3.09
N PHE A 10 -0.02 3.40 -4.08
CA PHE A 10 0.68 4.69 -4.09
C PHE A 10 -0.28 5.88 -4.23
N GLY A 11 -1.47 5.65 -4.77
CA GLY A 11 -2.49 6.70 -4.88
C GLY A 11 -3.05 7.04 -3.50
N GLU A 12 -3.40 6.03 -2.71
CA GLU A 12 -3.83 6.21 -1.31
C GLU A 12 -2.71 6.85 -0.48
N LEU A 13 -1.50 6.27 -0.53
CA LEU A 13 -0.33 6.82 0.18
C LEU A 13 -0.07 8.30 -0.14
N GLY A 14 -0.16 8.69 -1.42
CA GLY A 14 0.04 10.08 -1.82
C GLY A 14 -1.02 11.03 -1.23
N ARG A 15 -2.27 10.58 -1.12
CA ARG A 15 -3.35 11.38 -0.49
C ARG A 15 -3.14 11.52 1.01
N ASP A 16 -2.71 10.45 1.66
CA ASP A 16 -2.43 10.46 3.11
C ASP A 16 -1.29 11.45 3.42
N ILE A 17 -0.18 11.37 2.68
CA ILE A 17 0.95 12.30 2.81
C ILE A 17 0.50 13.76 2.65
N MET A 18 -0.28 14.05 1.62
CA MET A 18 -0.75 15.42 1.38
C MET A 18 -1.72 15.90 2.45
N THR A 19 -2.55 15.00 2.99
CA THR A 19 -3.47 15.32 4.10
C THR A 19 -2.66 15.69 5.35
N THR A 20 -1.72 14.84 5.74
CA THR A 20 -0.83 15.10 6.89
C THR A 20 -0.03 16.39 6.72
N LEU A 21 0.49 16.66 5.51
CA LEU A 21 1.20 17.91 5.23
C LEU A 21 0.31 19.14 5.45
N MET A 22 -0.94 19.09 5.01
CA MET A 22 -1.89 20.20 5.19
C MET A 22 -2.27 20.41 6.65
N GLU A 23 -2.43 19.35 7.43
CA GLU A 23 -2.66 19.42 8.89
C GLU A 23 -1.49 20.11 9.59
N ILE A 24 -0.25 19.69 9.28
CA ILE A 24 0.97 20.30 9.83
C ILE A 24 1.05 21.79 9.49
N LEU A 25 0.76 22.17 8.24
CA LEU A 25 0.80 23.57 7.80
C LEU A 25 -0.26 24.45 8.49
N ARG A 26 -1.32 23.84 9.02
CA ARG A 26 -2.39 24.53 9.76
C ARG A 26 -2.17 24.57 11.26
N ASP A 27 -1.07 23.99 11.76
CA ASP A 27 -0.83 23.76 13.19
C ASP A 27 -1.95 22.91 13.83
N GLU A 28 -2.60 22.06 13.01
CA GLU A 28 -3.56 21.06 13.46
C GLU A 28 -2.79 19.81 13.90
N SER A 29 -3.25 19.14 14.96
CA SER A 29 -2.62 17.89 15.37
C SER A 29 -2.77 16.86 14.27
N SER A 30 -1.67 16.42 13.66
CA SER A 30 -1.70 15.24 12.80
C SER A 30 -1.95 14.03 13.68
N GLY A 31 -3.14 13.44 13.56
CA GLY A 31 -3.47 12.19 14.23
C GLY A 31 -2.61 11.04 13.71
N ASP A 32 -2.72 9.88 14.36
CA ASP A 32 -2.02 8.68 13.90
C ASP A 32 -2.60 8.28 12.52
N THR A 33 -1.81 8.45 11.46
CA THR A 33 -2.26 8.19 10.09
C THR A 33 -2.22 6.69 9.84
N PRO A 34 -3.34 6.03 9.50
CA PRO A 34 -3.35 4.59 9.27
C PRO A 34 -2.40 4.23 8.12
N HIS A 35 -1.49 3.29 8.35
CA HIS A 35 -0.64 2.81 7.28
C HIS A 35 -1.43 1.97 6.27
N THR A 36 -1.37 2.34 4.98
CA THR A 36 -1.93 1.51 3.90
C THR A 36 -1.33 0.11 3.93
N VAL A 37 -2.19 -0.91 4.05
CA VAL A 37 -1.77 -2.32 4.07
C VAL A 37 -1.57 -2.81 2.63
N PRO A 38 -0.36 -3.26 2.24
CA PRO A 38 -0.12 -3.79 0.90
C PRO A 38 -0.93 -5.07 0.63
N LYS A 39 -1.23 -5.33 -0.65
CA LYS A 39 -2.01 -6.52 -1.06
C LYS A 39 -1.19 -7.43 -1.97
N LEU A 40 -1.20 -8.74 -1.71
CA LEU A 40 -0.63 -9.72 -2.63
C LEU A 40 -1.51 -9.87 -3.87
N VAL A 41 -0.92 -9.72 -5.05
CA VAL A 41 -1.56 -9.95 -6.35
C VAL A 41 -0.93 -11.19 -6.97
N VAL A 42 -1.66 -12.30 -6.90
CA VAL A 42 -1.24 -13.60 -7.47
C VAL A 42 -1.49 -13.62 -8.97
N ARG A 43 -0.49 -14.08 -9.72
CA ARG A 43 -0.51 -14.30 -11.16
C ARG A 43 0.20 -15.61 -11.52
N GLU A 44 0.34 -15.88 -12.80
CA GLU A 44 0.89 -17.15 -13.34
C GLU A 44 2.39 -17.36 -13.05
N SER A 45 3.12 -16.36 -12.53
CA SER A 45 4.54 -16.54 -12.19
C SER A 45 4.76 -17.30 -10.88
N THR A 46 3.70 -17.65 -10.16
CA THR A 46 3.73 -18.49 -8.95
C THR A 46 2.75 -19.65 -9.11
N ALA A 47 3.14 -20.83 -8.66
CA ALA A 47 2.28 -22.01 -8.66
C ALA A 47 2.31 -22.69 -7.29
N ARG A 48 1.26 -23.46 -6.99
CA ARG A 48 1.24 -24.31 -5.81
C ARG A 48 2.29 -25.41 -5.98
N PHE A 49 3.11 -25.62 -4.95
CA PHE A 49 3.97 -26.80 -4.90
C PHE A 49 3.13 -28.03 -4.54
N GLU A 50 3.25 -29.09 -5.34
CA GLU A 50 2.66 -30.40 -5.07
C GLU A 50 3.79 -31.40 -4.77
N ARG A 51 3.77 -31.99 -3.56
CA ARG A 51 4.69 -33.09 -3.21
C ARG A 51 4.19 -34.38 -3.87
N ARG A 52 5.06 -35.04 -4.64
CA ARG A 52 4.89 -36.42 -5.07
C ARG A 52 5.47 -37.38 -4.04
#